data_AF-A0A953EXS8-F1
#
_entry.id   AF-A0A953EXS8-F1
#
_cell.length_a   1.000
_cell.length_b   1.000
_cell.length_c   1.000
_cell.angle_alpha   90.00
_cell.angle_beta   90.00
_cell.angle_gamma   90.00
#
_symmetry.space_group_name_H-M   'P 1'
#
loop_
_entity.id
_entity.type
_entity.pdbx_description
1 polymer ?
#
loop_
_entity_poly.entity_id
_entity_poly.type
_entity_poly.pdbx_seq_one_letter_code
_entity_poly.pdbx_strand_id
1 'polypeptide(L)' 'MTQILHGVVHGRTIELDAAPSALDGKQVRVILIGADPSASPGEGILRSAGALEDVVDIDQYIAEMAALRKRDRRKQEPVA' A
#
# COMPACT_ATOMS: atom_id res chain seq x y z
N MET A 1 -24.55 3.85 16.17
CA MET A 1 -24.00 2.63 15.58
C MET A 1 -23.27 3.03 14.30
N THR A 2 -22.04 2.57 14.11
CA THR A 2 -21.20 2.94 12.96
C THR A 2 -21.16 1.76 11.99
N GLN A 3 -21.43 2.00 10.72
CA GLN A 3 -21.39 0.99 9.66
C GLN A 3 -20.42 1.48 8.59
N ILE A 4 -19.57 0.59 8.07
CA ILE A 4 -18.71 0.85 6.91
C ILE A 4 -19.42 0.25 5.70
N LEU A 5 -19.58 1.04 4.66
CA LEU A 5 -20.21 0.66 3.40
C LEU A 5 -19.28 1.04 2.26
N HIS A 6 -19.26 0.20 1.22
CA HIS A 6 -18.55 0.46 -0.01
C HIS A 6 -19.53 0.97 -1.07
N GLY A 7 -19.00 1.73 -2.03
CA GLY A 7 -19.80 2.37 -3.05
C GLY A 7 -18.97 3.24 -3.98
N VAL A 8 -19.64 3.75 -5.01
CA VAL A 8 -19.05 4.59 -6.05
C VAL A 8 -19.59 6.01 -5.93
N VAL A 9 -18.69 6.99 -6.02
CA VAL A 9 -19.05 8.41 -5.97
C VAL A 9 -19.39 8.92 -7.37
N HIS A 10 -20.64 9.35 -7.57
CA HIS A 10 -21.15 9.96 -8.79
C HIS A 10 -21.44 11.44 -8.56
N GLY A 11 -20.39 12.27 -8.59
CA GLY A 11 -20.50 13.71 -8.35
C GLY A 11 -20.96 14.02 -6.92
N ARG A 12 -22.27 14.23 -6.72
CA ARG A 12 -22.89 14.53 -5.41
C ARG A 12 -23.65 13.35 -4.81
N THR A 13 -23.80 12.26 -5.56
CA THR A 13 -24.50 11.05 -5.12
C THR A 13 -23.47 9.95 -4.86
N ILE A 14 -23.69 9.12 -3.85
CA ILE A 14 -22.89 7.92 -3.60
C ILE A 14 -23.81 6.73 -3.80
N GLU A 15 -23.49 5.88 -4.78
CA GLU A 15 -24.17 4.61 -5.00
C GLU A 15 -23.52 3.56 -4.09
N LEU A 16 -24.29 2.96 -3.20
CA LEU A 16 -23.80 2.02 -2.20
C LEU A 16 -24.05 0.58 -2.66
N ASP A 17 -23.08 -0.31 -2.40
CA ASP A 17 -23.18 -1.73 -2.76
C ASP A 17 -24.21 -2.47 -1.88
N ALA A 18 -24.56 -1.88 -0.72
CA ALA A 18 -25.52 -2.41 0.22
C ALA A 18 -26.38 -1.30 0.83
N ALA A 19 -27.61 -1.66 1.18
CA ALA A 19 -28.54 -0.73 1.82
C ALA A 19 -28.02 -0.29 3.20
N PRO A 20 -28.02 1.02 3.51
CA PRO A 20 -27.66 1.50 4.83
C PRO A 20 -28.72 1.09 5.85
N SER A 21 -28.27 0.79 7.07
CA SER A 21 -29.18 0.50 8.21
C SER A 21 -29.93 1.73 8.73
N ALA A 22 -29.62 2.93 8.22
CA ALA A 22 -30.29 4.16 8.60
C ALA A 22 -31.67 4.26 7.94
N LEU A 23 -32.64 4.80 8.68
CA LEU A 23 -33.95 5.16 8.14
C LEU A 23 -33.80 6.29 7.10
N ASP A 24 -34.67 6.28 6.10
CA ASP A 24 -34.71 7.33 5.08
C ASP A 24 -34.93 8.72 5.71
N GLY A 25 -34.32 9.74 5.11
CA GLY A 25 -34.35 11.14 5.60
C GLY A 25 -33.45 11.43 6.81
N LYS A 26 -32.71 10.45 7.35
CA LYS A 26 -31.81 10.69 8.48
C LYS A 26 -30.49 11.35 8.04
N GLN A 27 -30.13 12.46 8.68
CA GLN A 27 -28.84 13.11 8.45
C GLN A 27 -27.69 12.26 9.00
N VAL A 28 -26.65 12.07 8.20
CA VAL A 28 -25.46 11.29 8.56
C VAL A 28 -24.17 12.07 8.26
N ARG A 29 -23.10 11.75 8.99
CA ARG A 29 -21.74 12.17 8.65
C ARG A 29 -21.11 11.10 7.75
N VAL A 30 -20.57 11.52 6.62
CA VAL A 30 -19.88 10.63 5.66
C VAL A 30 -18.36 10.82 5.80
N ILE A 31 -17.62 9.71 5.80
CA ILE A 31 -16.16 9.70 5.69
C ILE A 31 -15.82 8.99 4.38
N LEU A 32 -15.11 9.66 3.49
CA LEU A 32 -14.70 9.10 2.20
C LEU A 32 -13.27 8.54 2.34
N ILE A 33 -13.11 7.26 2.04
CA ILE A 33 -11.81 6.59 1.96
C ILE A 33 -11.66 6.16 0.50
N GLY A 34 -10.73 6.80 -0.22
CA GLY A 34 -10.46 6.45 -1.61
C GLY A 34 -9.94 5.02 -1.72
N ALA A 35 -10.61 4.20 -2.54
CA ALA A 35 -10.04 2.95 -2.99
C ALA A 35 -9.14 3.28 -4.17
N ASP A 36 -7.84 3.44 -3.94
CA ASP A 36 -6.88 3.61 -5.04
C ASP A 36 -6.97 2.38 -5.96
N PRO A 37 -7.33 2.54 -7.26
CA PRO A 37 -7.38 1.42 -8.19
C PRO A 37 -5.98 0.89 -8.58
N SER A 38 -4.90 1.41 -7.99
CA SER A 38 -3.51 1.12 -8.37
C SER A 38 -2.66 0.70 -7.18
N ALA A 39 -2.98 -0.47 -6.65
CA ALA A 39 -1.93 -1.34 -6.14
C ALA A 39 -2.05 -2.68 -6.85
N SER A 40 -1.80 -2.66 -8.16
CA SER A 40 -1.42 -3.88 -8.86
C SER A 40 -0.26 -4.53 -8.08
N PRO A 41 -0.29 -5.85 -7.84
CA PRO A 41 0.81 -6.53 -7.15
C PRO A 41 2.15 -6.21 -7.85
N GLY A 42 3.02 -5.45 -7.18
CA GLY A 42 4.26 -4.91 -7.77
C GLY A 42 4.39 -3.39 -7.73
N GLU A 43 3.30 -2.62 -7.61
CA GLU A 43 3.37 -1.15 -7.47
C GLU A 43 3.98 -0.71 -6.13
N GLY A 44 3.86 -1.51 -5.08
CA GLY A 44 4.61 -1.28 -3.83
C GLY A 44 6.13 -1.39 -4.03
N ILE A 45 6.56 -2.27 -4.94
CA ILE A 45 7.97 -2.40 -5.34
C ILE A 45 8.36 -1.20 -6.22
N LEU A 46 7.54 -0.80 -7.20
CA LEU A 46 7.84 0.38 -8.04
C LEU A 46 7.82 1.69 -7.24
N ARG A 47 6.93 1.86 -6.25
CA ARG A 47 6.93 3.02 -5.35
C ARG A 47 8.14 3.03 -4.39
N SER A 48 8.66 1.87 -4.00
CA SER A 48 9.86 1.77 -3.15
C SER A 48 11.18 1.78 -3.94
N ALA A 49 11.18 1.29 -5.18
CA ALA A 49 12.33 1.24 -6.08
C ALA A 49 12.46 2.48 -6.97
N GLY A 50 11.38 3.22 -7.25
CA GLY A 50 11.41 4.48 -7.99
C GLY A 50 12.20 5.58 -7.27
N ALA A 51 12.39 5.47 -5.96
CA ALA A 51 13.31 6.32 -5.19
C ALA A 51 14.79 6.17 -5.63
N LEU A 52 15.11 5.14 -6.41
CA LEU A 52 16.44 4.85 -6.91
C LEU A 52 16.58 5.05 -8.43
N GLU A 53 15.51 5.48 -9.12
CA GLU A 53 15.50 5.66 -10.59
C GLU A 53 16.52 6.72 -11.06
N ASP A 54 16.70 7.78 -10.26
CA ASP A 54 17.68 8.85 -10.53
C ASP A 54 19.09 8.54 -9.98
N VAL A 55 19.29 7.39 -9.33
CA VAL A 55 20.57 7.05 -8.70
C VAL A 55 21.47 6.35 -9.70
N VAL A 56 22.42 7.11 -10.24
CA VAL A 56 23.52 6.60 -11.07
C VAL A 56 24.30 5.54 -10.29
N ASP A 57 24.64 4.44 -10.94
CA ASP A 57 25.42 3.30 -10.41
C ASP A 57 24.75 2.49 -9.27
N ILE A 58 23.42 2.53 -9.16
CA ILE A 58 22.67 1.74 -8.15
C ILE A 58 22.95 0.23 -8.25
N ASP A 59 23.13 -0.30 -9.46
CA ASP A 59 23.44 -1.72 -9.68
C ASP A 59 24.78 -2.12 -9.07
N GLN A 60 25.79 -1.24 -9.19
CA GLN A 60 27.11 -1.47 -8.59
C GLN A 60 27.01 -1.46 -7.06
N TYR A 61 26.28 -0.50 -6.50
CA TYR A 61 26.04 -0.43 -5.05
C TYR A 61 25.34 -1.68 -4.51
N ILE A 62 24.30 -2.17 -5.21
CA ILE A 62 23.59 -3.40 -4.82
C ILE A 62 24.53 -4.60 -4.87
N ALA A 63 25.37 -4.72 -5.90
CA ALA A 63 26.34 -5.81 -6.03
C ALA A 63 27.37 -5.81 -4.90
N GLU A 64 27.90 -4.64 -4.52
CA GLU A 64 28.83 -4.48 -3.41
C GLU A 64 28.19 -4.87 -2.07
N MET A 65 26.96 -4.42 -1.80
CA MET A 65 26.23 -4.78 -0.58
C MET A 65 25.93 -6.28 -0.52
N ALA A 66 25.61 -6.91 -1.65
CA ALA A 66 25.41 -8.36 -1.72
C ALA A 66 26.70 -9.12 -1.42
N ALA A 67 27.85 -8.66 -1.92
CA ALA A 67 29.16 -9.25 -1.63
C ALA A 67 29.54 -9.12 -0.14
N LEU A 68 29.30 -7.96 0.47
CA LEU A 68 29.53 -7.74 1.90
C LEU A 68 28.66 -8.66 2.77
N ARG A 69 27.36 -8.77 2.48
CA ARG A 69 26.44 -9.67 3.20
C ARG A 69 26.82 -11.14 3.07
N LYS A 70 27.31 -11.55 1.90
CA LYS A 70 27.83 -12.93 1.70
C LYS A 70 29.10 -13.18 2.50
N ARG A 71 29.96 -12.17 2.66
CA ARG A 71 31.19 -12.24 3.47
C ARG A 71 30.87 -12.36 4.96
N ASP A 72 29.88 -11.61 5.43
CA ASP A 72 29.46 -11.57 6.84
C ASP A 72 28.69 -12.83 7.29
N ARG A 73 28.17 -13.62 6.34
CA ARG A 73 27.49 -14.90 6.62
C ARG A 73 28.43 -16.00 7.12
N ARG A 74 29.75 -15.81 7.14
CA ARG A 74 30.68 -16.82 7.68
C ARG A 74 30.86 -16.68 9.20
N LYS A 75 30.33 -17.69 9.91
CA LYS A 75 30.35 -17.97 11.35
C LYS A 75 29.41 -17.12 12.21
N GLN A 76 28.11 -17.38 12.11
CA GLN A 76 27.31 -17.35 13.34
C GLN A 76 27.42 -18.74 13.97
N GLU A 77 28.18 -18.86 15.06
CA GLU A 77 28.14 -20.05 15.89
C GLU A 77 26.72 -20.19 16.44
N PRO A 78 26.17 -21.42 16.48
CA PRO A 78 24.83 -21.62 17.04
C PRO A 78 24.85 -21.18 18.50
N VAL A 79 23.94 -20.29 18.87
CA VAL A 79 23.71 -19.90 20.26
C VAL A 79 23.19 -21.14 20.99
N ALA A 80 23.97 -21.63 21.95
CA ALA A 80 23.63 -22.75 22.82
C ALA A 80 22.53 -22.39 23.83
#